data_AF-A0A5E4N8P0-F1
#
_entry.id   AF-A0A5E4N8P0-F1
#
_cell.length_a   1.000
_cell.length_b   1.000
_cell.length_c   1.000
_cell.angle_alpha   90.00
_cell.angle_beta   90.00
_cell.angle_gamma   90.00
#
_symmetry.space_group_name_H-M   'P 1'
#
loop_
_entity.id
_entity.type
_entity.pdbx_description
1 polymer ?
#
loop_
_entity_poly.entity_id
_entity_poly.type
_entity_poly.pdbx_seq_one_letter_code
_entity_poly.pdbx_strand_id
1 'polypeptide(L)'
;MLLKQIQSLLEKALPAEQALSEVLNAYYVDKPGKKPPTKIDVQLWIEDILAAKVRCTIRRVIKDFHIKTGHGGIVKLRMSMEHKYKIPRPAIEKFLSGSQTRIPDLKIGDCVLITVPKVDRGPSDLANVIAVIVNQNEHKLHQLGTKYGLVKGWYNSASLNPATSNFFKITEVNNNKELTLRERVSYISEGQGILSCICEHQCETKRCACFKASVKCNSRCHSSNNICKNK
;
A
#
# COMPACT_ATOMS: atom_id res chain seq x y z
N MET A 1 22.38 40.64 -6.30
CA MET A 1 22.90 39.27 -6.46
C MET A 1 21.82 38.29 -6.93
N LEU A 2 20.67 38.18 -6.25
CA LEU A 2 19.56 37.29 -6.61
C LEU A 2 19.01 37.48 -8.03
N LEU A 3 18.81 38.73 -8.47
CA LEU A 3 18.33 39.03 -9.83
C LEU A 3 19.27 38.52 -10.94
N LYS A 4 20.59 38.67 -10.75
CA LYS A 4 21.60 38.13 -11.69
C LYS A 4 21.61 36.60 -11.72
N GLN A 5 21.34 35.96 -10.59
CA GLN A 5 21.22 34.50 -10.49
C GLN A 5 19.94 33.96 -11.15
N ILE A 6 18.82 34.68 -11.02
CA ILE A 6 17.57 34.33 -11.68
C ILE A 6 17.70 34.49 -13.21
N GLN A 7 18.35 35.55 -13.66
CA GLN A 7 18.58 35.82 -15.08
C GLN A 7 19.49 34.76 -15.73
N SER A 8 20.56 34.36 -15.05
CA SER A 8 21.44 33.25 -15.48
C SER A 8 20.72 31.89 -15.52
N LEU A 9 19.72 31.66 -14.66
CA LEU A 9 18.92 30.44 -14.67
C LEU A 9 17.89 30.44 -15.81
N LEU A 10 17.33 31.60 -16.16
CA LEU A 10 16.44 31.78 -17.32
C LEU A 10 17.19 31.55 -18.64
N GLU A 11 18.40 32.08 -18.79
CA GLU A 11 19.23 31.88 -20.00
C GLU A 11 19.63 30.41 -20.23
N LYS A 12 19.78 29.62 -19.15
CA LYS A 12 20.05 28.17 -19.24
C LYS A 12 18.81 27.32 -19.53
N ALA A 13 17.61 27.86 -19.33
CA ALA A 13 16.36 27.16 -19.59
C ALA A 13 15.92 27.23 -21.06
N LEU A 14 16.27 28.33 -21.74
CA LEU A 14 15.89 28.61 -23.13
C LEU A 14 16.37 27.55 -24.17
N PRO A 15 17.60 26.99 -24.08
CA PRO A 15 18.05 25.95 -25.01
C PRO A 15 17.35 24.59 -24.79
N ALA A 16 16.91 24.32 -23.55
CA ALA A 16 16.20 23.08 -23.21
C ALA A 16 14.76 23.06 -23.77
N GLU A 17 14.19 24.25 -24.00
CA GLU A 17 12.87 24.45 -24.58
C GLU A 17 12.83 24.09 -26.06
N GLN A 18 13.84 24.52 -26.82
CA GLN A 18 14.00 24.18 -28.24
C GLN A 18 14.18 22.66 -28.44
N ALA A 19 15.04 22.05 -27.63
CA ALA A 19 15.29 20.59 -27.68
C ALA A 19 14.03 19.76 -27.33
N LEU A 20 13.19 20.22 -26.38
CA LEU A 20 11.96 19.52 -26.02
C LEU A 20 10.91 19.58 -27.15
N SER A 21 10.85 20.71 -27.87
CA SER A 21 9.96 20.88 -29.02
C SER A 21 10.34 19.95 -30.17
N GLU A 22 11.64 19.79 -30.44
CA GLU A 22 12.16 18.87 -31.46
C GLU A 22 11.88 17.40 -31.10
N VAL A 23 12.08 17.03 -29.83
CA VAL A 23 11.80 15.68 -29.32
C VAL A 23 10.31 15.35 -29.37
N LEU A 24 9.43 16.29 -29.00
CA LEU A 24 7.98 16.09 -29.13
C LEU A 24 7.56 15.97 -30.60
N ASN A 25 8.08 16.83 -31.48
CA ASN A 25 7.77 16.77 -32.91
C ASN A 25 8.20 15.43 -33.53
N ALA A 26 9.37 14.89 -33.16
CA ALA A 26 9.81 13.56 -33.59
C ALA A 26 8.87 12.44 -33.09
N TYR A 27 8.41 12.51 -31.83
CA TYR A 27 7.56 11.46 -31.22
C TYR A 27 6.16 11.33 -31.86
N TYR A 28 5.60 12.41 -32.42
CA TYR A 28 4.27 12.40 -33.06
C TYR A 28 4.29 12.06 -34.56
N VAL A 29 5.46 12.07 -35.22
CA VAL A 29 5.61 11.61 -36.61
C VAL A 29 5.49 10.09 -36.72
N ASP A 30 5.85 9.35 -35.66
CA ASP A 30 5.91 7.87 -35.66
C ASP A 30 4.60 7.15 -35.25
N LYS A 31 3.48 7.87 -35.04
CA LYS A 31 2.20 7.27 -34.58
C LYS A 31 0.99 7.71 -35.41
N PRO A 32 0.59 6.96 -36.45
CA PRO A 32 -0.55 7.32 -37.29
C PRO A 32 -1.85 7.20 -36.49
N GLY A 33 -2.61 8.31 -36.41
CA GLY A 33 -3.96 8.34 -35.80
C GLY A 33 -4.15 9.29 -34.61
N LYS A 34 -3.09 9.91 -34.09
CA LYS A 34 -3.21 10.99 -33.09
C LYS A 34 -2.89 12.33 -33.73
N LYS A 35 -3.80 13.31 -33.64
CA LYS A 35 -3.51 14.69 -34.10
C LYS A 35 -2.34 15.24 -33.27
N PRO A 36 -1.29 15.78 -33.91
CA PRO A 36 -0.18 16.38 -33.17
C PRO A 36 -0.70 17.56 -32.34
N PRO A 37 -0.19 17.75 -31.11
CA PRO A 37 -0.53 18.92 -30.29
C PRO A 37 -0.20 20.20 -31.06
N THR A 38 -1.07 21.21 -30.97
CA THR A 38 -0.83 22.47 -31.66
C THR A 38 0.38 23.19 -31.06
N LYS A 39 1.00 24.09 -31.82
CA LYS A 39 2.14 24.89 -31.33
C LYS A 39 1.83 25.61 -30.01
N ILE A 40 0.56 26.00 -29.81
CA ILE A 40 0.05 26.65 -28.60
C ILE A 40 -0.02 25.65 -27.43
N ASP A 41 -0.49 24.43 -27.64
CA ASP A 41 -0.57 23.39 -26.61
C ASP A 41 0.83 23.02 -26.09
N VAL A 42 1.79 22.88 -27.00
CA VAL A 42 3.19 22.60 -26.66
C VAL A 42 3.79 23.75 -25.83
N GLN A 43 3.47 24.99 -26.17
CA GLN A 43 3.95 26.17 -25.46
C GLN A 43 3.36 26.26 -24.03
N LEU A 44 2.08 25.98 -23.86
CA LEU A 44 1.44 25.89 -22.54
C LEU A 44 2.05 24.79 -21.66
N TRP A 45 2.32 23.61 -22.23
CA TRP A 45 2.95 22.51 -21.49
C TRP A 45 4.37 22.85 -21.05
N ILE A 46 5.12 23.55 -21.90
CA ILE A 46 6.45 24.04 -21.57
C ILE A 46 6.39 25.04 -20.41
N GLU A 47 5.47 26.01 -20.46
CA GLU A 47 5.29 26.98 -19.36
C GLU A 47 4.93 26.29 -18.04
N ASP A 48 4.05 25.28 -18.07
CA ASP A 48 3.69 24.49 -16.90
C ASP A 48 4.85 23.67 -16.33
N ILE A 49 5.66 23.05 -17.21
CA ILE A 49 6.86 22.29 -16.83
C ILE A 49 7.91 23.23 -16.25
N LEU A 50 8.15 24.40 -16.86
CA LEU A 50 9.08 25.40 -16.37
C LEU A 50 8.62 25.94 -15.00
N ALA A 51 7.34 26.26 -14.85
CA ALA A 51 6.75 26.67 -13.58
C ALA A 51 6.87 25.58 -12.51
N ALA A 52 6.63 24.31 -12.85
CA ALA A 52 6.83 23.17 -11.96
C ALA A 52 8.30 23.00 -11.55
N LYS A 53 9.24 23.17 -12.48
CA LYS A 53 10.67 23.05 -12.24
C LYS A 53 11.20 24.18 -11.36
N VAL A 54 10.69 25.40 -11.53
CA VAL A 54 10.95 26.54 -10.63
C VAL A 54 10.41 26.25 -9.23
N ARG A 55 9.15 25.78 -9.10
CA ARG A 55 8.56 25.38 -7.81
C ARG A 55 9.37 24.27 -7.12
N CYS A 56 9.80 23.24 -7.84
CA CYS A 56 10.65 22.16 -7.32
C CYS A 56 12.01 22.68 -6.86
N THR A 57 12.62 23.59 -7.61
CA THR A 57 13.93 24.17 -7.27
C THR A 57 13.84 25.04 -6.02
N ILE A 58 12.83 25.90 -5.92
CA ILE A 58 12.56 26.71 -4.71
C ILE A 58 12.30 25.81 -3.50
N ARG A 59 11.48 24.77 -3.66
CA ARG A 59 11.19 23.81 -2.57
C ARG A 59 12.44 23.07 -2.11
N ARG A 60 13.36 22.73 -3.03
CA ARG A 60 14.65 22.12 -2.71
C ARG A 60 15.57 23.09 -1.96
N VAL A 61 15.69 24.32 -2.43
CA VAL A 61 16.48 25.38 -1.77
C VAL A 61 15.96 25.69 -0.36
N ILE A 62 14.63 25.74 -0.19
CA ILE A 62 13.98 25.93 1.12
C ILE A 62 14.25 24.73 2.04
N LYS A 63 14.20 23.49 1.51
CA LYS A 63 14.51 22.28 2.29
C LYS A 63 15.99 22.26 2.72
N ASP A 64 16.92 22.63 1.83
CA ASP A 64 18.34 22.72 2.14
C ASP A 64 18.64 23.85 3.16
N PHE A 65 17.94 24.98 3.06
CA PHE A 65 18.01 26.06 4.03
C PHE A 65 17.48 25.63 5.41
N HIS A 66 16.35 24.93 5.48
CA HIS A 66 15.81 24.37 6.73
C HIS A 66 16.74 23.32 7.36
N ILE A 67 17.41 22.48 6.54
CA ILE A 67 18.40 21.51 7.01
C ILE A 67 19.64 22.22 7.57
N LYS A 68 20.17 23.24 6.87
CA LYS A 68 21.37 23.98 7.28
C LYS A 68 21.17 24.85 8.52
N THR A 69 20.03 25.52 8.63
CA THR A 69 19.71 26.41 9.76
C THR A 69 19.06 25.68 10.93
N GLY A 70 18.77 24.39 10.76
CA GLY A 70 18.07 23.57 11.75
C GLY A 70 16.65 24.07 12.04
N HIS A 71 16.04 24.92 11.22
CA HIS A 71 14.72 25.48 11.54
C HIS A 71 13.60 24.53 11.09
N GLY A 72 13.28 23.56 11.95
CA GLY A 72 12.13 22.67 11.82
C GLY A 72 12.08 21.70 12.99
N GLY A 73 10.94 21.61 13.70
CA GLY A 73 10.85 20.86 14.96
C GLY A 73 11.38 19.43 14.87
N ILE A 74 10.99 18.68 13.83
CA ILE A 74 11.46 17.31 13.58
C ILE A 74 12.96 17.25 13.24
N VAL A 75 13.48 18.22 12.49
CA VAL A 75 14.90 18.24 12.08
C VAL A 75 15.79 18.56 13.29
N LYS A 76 15.39 19.54 14.13
CA LYS A 76 16.06 19.81 15.40
C LYS A 76 16.09 18.57 16.28
N LEU A 77 14.95 17.89 16.42
CA LEU A 77 14.83 16.69 17.24
C LEU A 77 15.74 15.56 16.74
N ARG A 78 15.79 15.35 15.41
CA ARG A 78 16.68 14.36 14.78
C ARG A 78 18.16 14.69 15.01
N MET A 79 18.58 15.93 14.75
CA MET A 79 19.97 16.35 14.96
C MET A 79 20.36 16.29 16.44
N SER A 80 19.48 16.71 17.35
CA SER A 80 19.69 16.59 18.80
C SER A 80 19.81 15.14 19.25
N MET A 81 19.04 14.20 18.68
CA MET A 81 19.18 12.78 18.97
C MET A 81 20.48 12.17 18.40
N GLU A 82 20.86 12.55 17.19
CA GLU A 82 22.05 12.04 16.48
C GLU A 82 23.36 12.42 17.18
N HIS A 83 23.42 13.62 17.79
CA HIS A 83 24.58 14.06 18.56
C HIS A 83 24.56 13.62 20.04
N LYS A 84 23.37 13.34 20.61
CA LYS A 84 23.23 12.97 22.03
C LYS A 84 23.41 11.47 22.28
N TYR A 85 22.98 10.63 21.33
CA TYR A 85 23.07 9.18 21.44
C TYR A 85 24.05 8.62 20.41
N LYS A 86 25.34 8.51 20.77
CA LYS A 86 26.27 7.63 20.05
C LYS A 86 25.95 6.20 20.44
N ILE A 87 25.10 5.52 19.65
CA ILE A 87 24.88 4.09 19.81
C ILE A 87 26.17 3.38 19.35
N PRO A 88 26.90 2.68 20.24
CA PRO A 88 28.13 1.99 19.85
C PRO A 88 27.80 0.94 18.77
N ARG A 89 28.65 0.78 17.75
CA ARG A 89 28.47 -0.27 16.72
C ARG A 89 28.19 -1.66 17.32
N PRO A 90 28.86 -2.09 18.41
CA PRO A 90 28.55 -3.38 19.05
C PRO A 90 27.12 -3.48 19.61
N ALA A 91 26.52 -2.37 20.03
CA ALA A 91 25.14 -2.36 20.53
C ALA A 91 24.13 -2.48 19.37
N ILE A 92 24.44 -1.87 18.22
CA ILE A 92 23.64 -2.03 16.99
C ILE A 92 23.73 -3.48 16.51
N GLU A 93 24.92 -4.07 16.47
CA GLU A 93 25.13 -5.47 16.08
C GLU A 93 24.43 -6.45 17.02
N LYS A 94 24.49 -6.22 18.34
CA LYS A 94 23.71 -7.01 19.33
C LYS A 94 22.20 -6.87 19.13
N PHE A 95 21.71 -5.67 18.81
CA PHE A 95 20.30 -5.45 18.54
C PHE A 95 19.84 -6.13 17.25
N LEU A 96 20.63 -6.03 16.17
CA LEU A 96 20.34 -6.66 14.89
C LEU A 96 20.44 -8.19 14.95
N SER A 97 21.42 -8.75 15.67
CA SER A 97 21.52 -10.19 15.89
C SER A 97 20.38 -10.73 16.77
N GLY A 98 19.99 -9.99 17.82
CA GLY A 98 18.85 -10.34 18.67
C GLY A 98 17.47 -10.18 18.00
N SER A 99 17.38 -9.40 16.92
CA SER A 99 16.14 -9.28 16.14
C SER A 99 16.06 -10.33 15.03
N GLN A 100 17.16 -10.62 14.34
CA GLN A 100 17.20 -11.65 13.29
C GLN A 100 16.90 -13.06 13.81
N THR A 101 17.34 -13.40 15.02
CA THR A 101 17.06 -14.70 15.65
C THR A 101 15.58 -15.00 15.87
N ARG A 102 14.70 -13.99 15.86
CA ARG A 102 13.26 -14.16 16.07
C ARG A 102 12.46 -14.23 14.78
N ILE A 103 13.10 -13.99 13.64
CA ILE A 103 12.42 -14.01 12.35
C ILE A 103 12.52 -15.43 11.81
N PRO A 104 11.40 -16.14 11.60
CA PRO A 104 11.44 -17.48 11.07
C PRO A 104 12.02 -17.47 9.64
N ASP A 105 12.96 -18.39 9.38
CA ASP A 105 13.45 -18.64 8.03
C ASP A 105 12.42 -19.50 7.30
N LEU A 106 11.72 -18.89 6.34
CA LEU A 106 10.59 -19.49 5.64
C LEU A 106 10.95 -19.67 4.17
N LYS A 107 10.66 -20.84 3.61
CA LYS A 107 10.95 -21.20 2.22
C LYS A 107 9.66 -21.37 1.42
N ILE A 108 9.81 -21.32 0.10
CA ILE A 108 8.71 -21.62 -0.82
C ILE A 108 8.24 -23.05 -0.55
N GLY A 109 6.94 -23.21 -0.32
CA GLY A 109 6.30 -24.48 0.01
C GLY A 109 6.00 -24.71 1.49
N ASP A 110 6.54 -23.88 2.37
CA ASP A 110 6.24 -24.00 3.80
C ASP A 110 4.79 -23.56 4.10
N CYS A 111 4.15 -24.30 5.00
CA CYS A 111 2.87 -23.92 5.58
C CYS A 111 3.07 -22.87 6.68
N VAL A 112 2.28 -21.81 6.63
CA VAL A 112 2.29 -20.71 7.58
C VAL A 112 0.88 -20.36 8.05
N LEU A 113 0.81 -19.77 9.22
CA LEU A 113 -0.41 -19.27 9.85
C LEU A 113 -0.40 -17.74 9.82
N ILE A 114 -1.44 -17.18 9.22
CA ILE A 114 -1.67 -15.73 9.17
C ILE A 114 -2.69 -15.37 10.25
N THR A 115 -2.30 -14.48 11.16
CA THR A 115 -3.22 -13.97 12.19
C THR A 115 -4.24 -13.02 11.56
N VAL A 116 -5.52 -13.31 11.70
CA VAL A 116 -6.60 -12.44 11.24
C VAL A 116 -6.84 -11.35 12.29
N PRO A 117 -7.06 -10.08 11.94
CA PRO A 117 -7.44 -9.04 12.91
C PRO A 117 -8.80 -9.31 13.56
N LYS A 118 -9.00 -8.94 14.84
CA LYS A 118 -10.28 -9.17 15.55
C LYS A 118 -11.50 -8.57 14.83
N VAL A 119 -11.31 -7.44 14.16
CA VAL A 119 -12.37 -6.77 13.39
C VAL A 119 -12.90 -7.66 12.27
N ASP A 120 -12.04 -8.45 11.63
CA ASP A 120 -12.37 -9.26 10.45
C ASP A 120 -12.89 -10.66 10.79
N ARG A 121 -13.06 -10.98 12.06
CA ARG A 121 -13.52 -12.30 12.54
C ARG A 121 -14.81 -12.19 13.37
N GLY A 122 -15.73 -13.10 13.09
CA GLY A 122 -16.85 -13.45 13.96
C GLY A 122 -16.38 -14.18 15.23
N PRO A 123 -17.25 -14.29 16.25
CA PRO A 123 -16.91 -14.96 17.51
C PRO A 123 -16.52 -16.43 17.34
N SER A 124 -17.09 -17.10 16.35
CA SER A 124 -16.84 -18.51 16.05
C SER A 124 -15.73 -18.74 15.01
N ASP A 125 -15.13 -17.67 14.49
CA ASP A 125 -14.11 -17.76 13.45
C ASP A 125 -12.75 -18.11 14.04
N LEU A 126 -11.98 -18.91 13.30
CA LEU A 126 -10.60 -19.21 13.65
C LEU A 126 -9.75 -17.93 13.60
N ALA A 127 -8.91 -17.75 14.61
CA ALA A 127 -8.01 -16.59 14.70
C ALA A 127 -6.91 -16.59 13.62
N ASN A 128 -6.60 -17.77 13.08
CA ASN A 128 -5.50 -17.98 12.15
C ASN A 128 -6.00 -18.64 10.87
N VAL A 129 -5.52 -18.15 9.73
CA VAL A 129 -5.73 -18.76 8.41
C VAL A 129 -4.45 -19.50 8.03
N ILE A 130 -4.60 -20.75 7.60
CA ILE A 130 -3.50 -21.55 7.07
C ILE A 130 -3.27 -21.17 5.60
N ALA A 131 -2.02 -20.85 5.25
CA ALA A 131 -1.54 -20.48 3.92
C ALA A 131 -0.23 -21.22 3.60
N VAL A 132 0.10 -21.38 2.31
CA VAL A 132 1.41 -21.88 1.85
C VAL A 132 2.14 -20.76 1.14
N ILE A 133 3.46 -20.69 1.30
CA ILE A 133 4.28 -19.74 0.56
C ILE A 133 4.42 -20.22 -0.89
N VAL A 134 3.90 -19.43 -1.83
CA VAL A 134 3.91 -19.73 -3.26
C VAL A 134 5.11 -19.10 -3.95
N ASN A 135 5.45 -17.87 -3.55
CA ASN A 135 6.53 -17.11 -4.20
C ASN A 135 7.26 -16.22 -3.19
N GLN A 136 8.48 -15.84 -3.51
CA GLN A 136 9.33 -14.94 -2.72
C GLN A 136 9.96 -13.89 -3.62
N ASN A 137 9.94 -12.63 -3.18
CA ASN A 137 10.58 -11.55 -3.92
C ASN A 137 12.03 -11.31 -3.47
N GLU A 138 12.74 -10.43 -4.20
CA GLU A 138 14.12 -10.01 -3.89
C GLU A 138 14.29 -9.38 -2.49
N HIS A 139 13.20 -8.88 -1.91
CA HIS A 139 13.16 -8.29 -0.57
C HIS A 139 12.76 -9.28 0.54
N LYS A 140 12.76 -10.60 0.28
CA LYS A 140 12.34 -11.66 1.22
C LYS A 140 10.91 -11.50 1.75
N LEU A 141 10.02 -10.92 0.94
CA LEU A 141 8.60 -10.93 1.18
C LEU A 141 7.97 -12.11 0.46
N HIS A 142 6.98 -12.71 1.12
CA HIS A 142 6.32 -13.93 0.72
C HIS A 142 4.94 -13.63 0.14
N GLN A 143 4.65 -14.25 -1.00
CA GLN A 143 3.30 -14.34 -1.54
C GLN A 143 2.66 -15.63 -1.04
N LEU A 144 1.43 -15.53 -0.56
CA LEU A 144 0.75 -16.61 0.14
C LEU A 144 -0.40 -17.16 -0.69
N GLY A 145 -0.57 -18.48 -0.64
CA GLY A 145 -1.60 -19.22 -1.35
C GLY A 145 -2.46 -20.04 -0.41
N THR A 146 -3.74 -20.16 -0.75
CA THR A 146 -4.69 -21.01 -0.03
C THR A 146 -5.50 -21.84 -1.03
N LYS A 147 -6.23 -22.85 -0.55
CA LYS A 147 -7.11 -23.68 -1.41
C LYS A 147 -8.16 -22.88 -2.22
N TYR A 148 -8.48 -21.66 -1.81
CA TYR A 148 -9.49 -20.83 -2.49
C TYR A 148 -8.90 -19.75 -3.40
N GLY A 149 -7.60 -19.48 -3.30
CA GLY A 149 -6.99 -18.34 -3.98
C GLY A 149 -5.65 -17.91 -3.39
N LEU A 150 -4.95 -17.06 -4.14
CA LEU A 150 -3.81 -16.29 -3.67
C LEU A 150 -4.26 -15.18 -2.73
N VAL A 151 -3.53 -14.99 -1.63
CA VAL A 151 -3.78 -13.90 -0.69
C VAL A 151 -3.16 -12.62 -1.24
N LYS A 152 -3.97 -11.56 -1.30
CA LYS A 152 -3.54 -10.25 -1.77
C LYS A 152 -2.43 -9.67 -0.89
N GLY A 153 -1.39 -9.15 -1.55
CA GLY A 153 -0.26 -8.48 -0.92
C GLY A 153 0.93 -9.39 -0.61
N TRP A 154 1.99 -8.75 -0.12
CA TRP A 154 3.27 -9.38 0.22
C TRP A 154 3.48 -9.36 1.74
N TYR A 155 3.90 -10.47 2.31
CA TYR A 155 4.02 -10.65 3.77
C TYR A 155 5.47 -10.83 4.17
N ASN A 156 5.87 -10.21 5.27
CA ASN A 156 7.20 -10.42 5.83
C ASN A 156 7.21 -11.69 6.69
N SER A 157 8.38 -12.33 6.85
CA SER A 157 8.49 -13.52 7.72
C SER A 157 8.08 -13.25 9.18
N ALA A 158 8.28 -12.03 9.67
CA ALA A 158 8.00 -11.67 11.06
C ALA A 158 6.49 -11.58 11.38
N SER A 159 5.63 -11.43 10.37
CA SER A 159 4.17 -11.38 10.51
C SER A 159 3.51 -12.75 10.30
N LEU A 160 4.31 -13.77 9.97
CA LEU A 160 3.87 -15.13 9.70
C LEU A 160 4.35 -16.05 10.80
N ASN A 161 3.46 -16.93 11.26
CA ASN A 161 3.82 -17.97 12.20
C ASN A 161 4.04 -19.28 11.42
N PRO A 162 5.18 -19.97 11.59
CA PRO A 162 5.39 -21.29 10.99
C PRO A 162 4.30 -22.27 11.45
N ALA A 163 3.75 -23.05 10.54
CA ALA A 163 2.84 -24.13 10.91
C ALA A 163 3.64 -25.31 11.48
N THR A 164 3.08 -26.00 12.47
CA THR A 164 3.70 -27.19 13.08
C THR A 164 3.75 -28.39 12.13
N SER A 165 2.88 -28.41 11.12
CA SER A 165 2.81 -29.46 10.11
C SER A 165 2.45 -28.88 8.73
N ASN A 166 2.78 -29.64 7.69
CA ASN A 166 2.41 -29.30 6.32
C ASN A 166 0.97 -29.75 6.05
N PHE A 167 0.03 -28.82 6.16
CA PHE A 167 -1.40 -29.07 6.00
C PHE A 167 -1.84 -29.20 4.53
N PHE A 168 -1.14 -28.56 3.59
CA PHE A 168 -1.41 -28.66 2.15
C PHE A 168 -0.16 -28.32 1.32
N LYS A 169 -0.14 -28.76 0.07
CA LYS A 169 0.99 -28.54 -0.86
C LYS A 169 0.73 -27.35 -1.79
N ILE A 170 1.80 -26.79 -2.36
CA ILE A 170 1.72 -25.69 -3.35
C ILE A 170 0.79 -26.04 -4.52
N THR A 171 0.76 -27.32 -4.93
CA THR A 171 -0.07 -27.80 -6.06
C THR A 171 -1.57 -27.68 -5.82
N GLU A 172 -2.01 -27.59 -4.57
CA GLU A 172 -3.42 -27.47 -4.19
C GLU A 172 -3.89 -26.01 -4.11
N VAL A 173 -2.99 -25.06 -4.36
CA VAL A 173 -3.30 -23.63 -4.36
C VAL A 173 -4.02 -23.27 -5.65
N ASN A 174 -5.18 -22.62 -5.52
CA ASN A 174 -5.88 -22.07 -6.67
C ASN A 174 -5.23 -20.73 -7.06
N ASN A 175 -4.51 -20.70 -8.18
CA ASN A 175 -3.82 -19.51 -8.68
C ASN A 175 -4.71 -18.58 -9.51
N ASN A 176 -5.95 -18.98 -9.84
CA ASN A 176 -6.81 -18.23 -10.75
C ASN A 176 -7.56 -17.09 -10.05
N LYS A 177 -7.55 -17.04 -8.72
CA LYS A 177 -8.29 -16.05 -7.94
C LYS A 177 -7.40 -15.41 -6.89
N GLU A 178 -7.46 -14.09 -6.80
CA GLU A 178 -6.84 -13.31 -5.71
C GLU A 178 -7.92 -12.93 -4.69
N LEU A 179 -7.61 -13.07 -3.40
CA LEU A 179 -8.50 -12.85 -2.27
C LEU A 179 -7.81 -12.02 -1.21
N THR A 180 -8.52 -11.08 -0.59
CA THR A 180 -8.08 -10.44 0.64
C THR A 180 -8.18 -11.40 1.83
N LEU A 181 -7.44 -11.13 2.91
CA LEU A 181 -7.55 -11.91 4.15
C LEU A 181 -8.98 -11.96 4.69
N ARG A 182 -9.74 -10.86 4.57
CA ARG A 182 -11.14 -10.79 4.98
C ARG A 182 -12.02 -11.74 4.16
N GLU A 183 -11.93 -11.66 2.84
CA GLU A 183 -12.71 -12.55 1.95
C GLU A 183 -12.36 -14.02 2.20
N ARG A 184 -11.08 -14.29 2.47
CA ARG A 184 -10.60 -15.62 2.82
C ARG A 184 -11.27 -16.18 4.08
N VAL A 185 -11.43 -15.36 5.12
CA VAL A 185 -12.11 -15.77 6.37
C VAL A 185 -13.58 -16.11 6.11
N SER A 186 -14.28 -15.30 5.31
CA SER A 186 -15.66 -15.59 4.90
C SER A 186 -15.81 -16.96 4.23
N TYR A 187 -14.84 -17.41 3.43
CA TYR A 187 -14.85 -18.75 2.83
C TYR A 187 -14.60 -19.90 3.81
N ILE A 188 -13.88 -19.69 4.92
CA ILE A 188 -13.66 -20.75 5.94
C ILE A 188 -14.90 -20.88 6.81
N SER A 189 -15.38 -19.73 7.28
CA SER A 189 -16.37 -19.70 8.34
C SER A 189 -17.80 -19.89 7.83
N GLU A 190 -18.01 -19.92 6.50
CA GLU A 190 -19.33 -19.73 5.86
C GLU A 190 -20.06 -18.49 6.43
N GLY A 191 -19.30 -17.60 7.07
CA GLY A 191 -19.78 -16.55 7.92
C GLY A 191 -20.07 -15.34 7.07
N GLN A 192 -21.17 -14.66 7.39
CA GLN A 192 -21.69 -13.47 6.71
C GLN A 192 -20.72 -12.26 6.72
N GLY A 193 -19.51 -12.41 7.28
CA GLY A 193 -18.55 -11.34 7.50
C GLY A 193 -19.07 -10.28 8.48
N ILE A 194 -18.49 -9.07 8.42
CA ILE A 194 -18.96 -7.88 9.15
C ILE A 194 -20.07 -7.17 8.36
N LEU A 195 -20.92 -7.89 7.64
CA LEU A 195 -22.01 -7.24 6.92
C LEU A 195 -23.09 -6.84 7.92
N SER A 196 -23.05 -5.58 8.35
CA SER A 196 -24.06 -4.97 9.22
C SER A 196 -24.84 -3.90 8.47
N CYS A 197 -26.17 -3.90 8.57
CA CYS A 197 -27.00 -2.79 8.11
C CYS A 197 -27.23 -1.76 9.23
N ILE A 198 -27.42 -0.51 8.84
CA ILE A 198 -27.76 0.61 9.75
C ILE A 198 -29.25 0.96 9.60
N CYS A 199 -30.09 -0.04 9.35
CA CYS A 199 -31.51 0.19 9.09
C CYS A 199 -32.25 0.49 10.41
N GLU A 200 -33.07 1.52 10.41
CA GLU A 200 -33.96 1.84 11.54
C GLU A 200 -35.35 1.21 11.41
N HIS A 201 -35.63 0.62 10.24
CA HIS A 201 -36.94 0.07 9.87
C HIS A 201 -36.85 -1.39 9.42
N GLN A 202 -37.99 -1.95 8.99
CA GLN A 202 -38.10 -3.34 8.53
C GLN A 202 -37.18 -3.59 7.33
N CYS A 203 -36.27 -4.55 7.45
CA CYS A 203 -35.23 -4.86 6.46
C CYS A 203 -35.75 -5.70 5.27
N GLU A 204 -36.86 -5.30 4.66
CA GLU A 204 -37.55 -6.05 3.58
C GLU A 204 -37.12 -5.63 2.18
N THR A 205 -36.49 -4.47 2.03
CA THR A 205 -36.13 -3.91 0.73
C THR A 205 -34.62 -3.92 0.53
N LYS A 206 -34.19 -3.82 -0.74
CA LYS A 206 -32.76 -3.71 -1.13
C LYS A 206 -32.06 -2.44 -0.60
N ARG A 207 -32.75 -1.58 0.18
CA ARG A 207 -32.13 -0.52 0.98
C ARG A 207 -31.34 -1.09 2.16
N CYS A 208 -31.75 -2.24 2.68
CA CYS A 208 -30.96 -2.97 3.68
C CYS A 208 -29.77 -3.66 3.00
N ALA A 209 -28.56 -3.40 3.50
CA ALA A 209 -27.34 -4.01 2.99
C ALA A 209 -27.36 -5.55 3.14
N CYS A 210 -27.88 -6.06 4.26
CA CYS A 210 -28.00 -7.50 4.49
C CYS A 210 -29.01 -8.12 3.51
N PHE A 211 -30.21 -7.55 3.39
CA PHE A 211 -31.23 -8.05 2.45
C PHE A 211 -30.76 -7.99 0.99
N LYS A 212 -30.06 -6.91 0.60
CA LYS A 212 -29.47 -6.76 -0.74
C LYS A 212 -28.43 -7.84 -1.04
N ALA A 213 -27.66 -8.25 -0.04
CA ALA A 213 -26.69 -9.33 -0.15
C ALA A 213 -27.32 -10.72 0.02
N SER A 214 -28.65 -10.81 0.16
CA SER A 214 -29.38 -12.05 0.45
C SER A 214 -28.94 -12.72 1.76
N VAL A 215 -28.59 -11.89 2.75
CA VAL A 215 -28.10 -12.29 4.07
C VAL A 215 -29.08 -11.82 5.15
N LYS A 216 -29.31 -12.68 6.14
CA LYS A 216 -30.13 -12.37 7.33
C LYS A 216 -29.41 -11.42 8.29
N CYS A 217 -30.11 -10.41 8.81
CA CYS A 217 -29.60 -9.49 9.81
C CYS A 217 -29.39 -10.20 11.15
N ASN A 218 -28.20 -10.07 11.73
CA ASN A 218 -27.86 -10.60 13.04
C ASN A 218 -27.85 -9.50 14.12
N SER A 219 -27.49 -9.87 15.36
CA SER A 219 -27.46 -8.97 16.52
C SER A 219 -26.51 -7.77 16.37
N ARG A 220 -25.54 -7.80 15.44
CA ARG A 220 -24.70 -6.63 15.13
C ARG A 220 -25.42 -5.56 14.30
N CYS A 221 -26.48 -5.92 13.59
CA CYS A 221 -27.34 -4.99 12.87
C CYS A 221 -28.38 -4.37 13.81
N HIS A 222 -28.95 -5.21 14.67
CA HIS A 222 -29.98 -4.82 15.60
C HIS A 222 -29.76 -5.53 16.94
N SER A 223 -29.25 -4.81 17.93
CA SER A 223 -28.91 -5.38 19.25
C SER A 223 -30.14 -5.86 20.03
N SER A 224 -31.33 -5.31 19.75
CA SER A 224 -32.57 -5.59 20.50
C SER A 224 -33.87 -5.29 19.73
N ASN A 225 -33.78 -4.89 18.45
CA ASN A 225 -34.94 -4.36 17.74
C ASN A 225 -35.76 -5.49 17.08
N ASN A 226 -36.99 -5.72 17.55
CA ASN A 226 -37.92 -6.72 17.00
C ASN A 226 -38.59 -6.29 15.69
N ILE A 227 -38.33 -5.08 15.22
CA ILE A 227 -38.89 -4.54 13.97
C ILE A 227 -38.23 -5.18 12.74
N CYS A 228 -37.03 -5.76 12.87
CA CYS A 228 -36.35 -6.38 11.74
C CYS A 228 -37.03 -7.69 11.32
N LYS A 229 -37.55 -7.71 10.08
CA LYS A 229 -38.17 -8.89 9.45
C LYS A 229 -37.20 -9.77 8.65
N ASN A 230 -35.98 -9.33 8.43
CA ASN A 230 -34.92 -10.11 7.76
C ASN A 230 -33.98 -10.71 8.82
N LYS A 231 -34.49 -11.60 9.67
CA LYS A 231 -33.69 -12.35 10.67
C LYS A 231 -33.41 -13.77 10.22
#